data_AF-A0A0K0D7B1-F1
#
_entry.id   AF-A0A0K0D7B1-F1
#
_cell.length_a   1.000
_cell.length_b   1.000
_cell.length_c   1.000
_cell.angle_alpha   90.00
_cell.angle_beta   90.00
_cell.angle_gamma   90.00
#
_symmetry.space_group_name_H-M   'P 1'
#
loop_
_entity.id
_entity.type
_entity.pdbx_description
1 polymer ?
#
loop_
_entity_poly.entity_id
_entity_poly.type
_entity_poly.pdbx_seq_one_letter_code
_entity_poly.pdbx_strand_id
1 'polypeptide(L)'
;MGCAFRARLNQICSIWYTVLILCIQSYLLYLGFERYKLYTEMKWPTGGYPHVWLTIYITLYAVCIPLSLLFFSFGFFKSGNIAGDNEKLADREDRVIELSANRRGQKSGCLHTVKSCWQHSPPMPQQIHVVTALCQLVAQQFMIAQFCRHGFVN
;
A
#
# COMPACT_ATOMS: atom_id res chain seq x y z
N MET A 1 15.19 -26.40 -8.73
CA MET A 1 15.00 -24.98 -9.10
C MET A 1 14.81 -24.22 -7.81
N GLY A 2 15.84 -23.59 -7.27
CA GLY A 2 15.76 -22.84 -6.03
C GLY A 2 15.76 -21.35 -6.31
N CYS A 3 14.73 -20.63 -5.86
CA CYS A 3 14.81 -19.17 -5.72
C CYS A 3 15.50 -18.91 -4.38
N ALA A 4 16.69 -18.30 -4.39
CA ALA A 4 17.31 -17.84 -3.17
C ALA A 4 16.82 -16.41 -2.90
N PHE A 5 15.96 -16.25 -1.88
CA PHE A 5 15.56 -14.93 -1.41
C PHE A 5 16.55 -14.48 -0.34
N ARG A 6 17.41 -13.52 -0.68
CA ARG A 6 18.36 -12.95 0.28
C ARG A 6 17.81 -11.62 0.76
N ALA A 7 17.12 -11.65 1.91
CA ALA A 7 16.61 -10.43 2.54
C ALA A 7 17.78 -9.48 2.84
N ARG A 8 17.78 -8.30 2.19
CA ARG A 8 18.69 -7.20 2.49
C ARG A 8 17.87 -6.01 2.97
N LEU A 9 18.40 -5.27 3.93
CA LEU A 9 17.78 -4.03 4.40
C LEU A 9 17.93 -2.94 3.34
N ASN A 10 16.93 -2.07 3.26
CA ASN A 10 16.95 -0.89 2.39
C ASN A 10 17.87 0.21 2.97
N GLN A 11 18.09 1.28 2.22
CA GLN A 11 18.86 2.43 2.70
C GLN A 11 18.19 3.12 3.90
N ILE A 12 19.00 3.70 4.79
CA ILE A 12 18.55 4.31 6.04
C ILE A 12 17.48 5.39 5.83
N CYS A 13 17.58 6.21 4.78
CA CYS A 13 16.57 7.22 4.45
C CYS A 13 15.21 6.60 4.06
N SER A 14 15.23 5.49 3.31
CA SER A 14 14.02 4.77 2.93
C SER A 14 13.35 4.09 4.14
N ILE A 15 14.17 3.53 5.04
CA ILE A 15 13.68 2.97 6.31
C ILE A 15 13.00 4.05 7.15
N TRP A 16 13.65 5.21 7.33
CA TRP A 16 13.06 6.33 8.08
C TRP A 16 11.78 6.85 7.45
N TYR A 17 11.75 7.00 6.13
CA TYR A 17 10.52 7.36 5.41
C TYR A 17 9.40 6.35 5.70
N THR A 18 9.71 5.06 5.61
CA THR A 18 8.74 3.98 5.84
C THR A 18 8.20 4.02 7.28
N VAL A 19 9.08 4.19 8.28
CA VAL A 19 8.68 4.31 9.69
C VAL A 19 7.78 5.51 9.91
N LEU A 20 8.19 6.70 9.46
CA LEU A 20 7.42 7.93 9.66
C LEU A 20 6.05 7.85 9.00
N ILE A 21 5.99 7.38 7.76
CA ILE A 21 4.73 7.23 7.03
C ILE A 21 3.85 6.17 7.68
N LEU A 22 4.38 5.02 8.12
CA LEU A 22 3.58 4.02 8.84
C LEU A 22 3.02 4.53 10.16
N CYS A 23 3.78 5.32 10.91
CA CYS A 23 3.29 5.94 12.14
C CYS A 23 2.12 6.89 11.83
N ILE A 24 2.26 7.75 10.82
CA ILE A 24 1.18 8.66 10.41
C ILE A 24 -0.02 7.88 9.87
N GLN A 25 0.22 6.87 9.03
CA GLN A 25 -0.81 6.07 8.38
C GLN A 25 -1.61 5.25 9.40
N SER A 26 -0.95 4.66 10.39
CA SER A 26 -1.60 3.94 11.48
C SER A 26 -2.42 4.85 12.37
N TYR A 27 -1.95 6.07 12.63
CA TYR A 27 -2.73 7.09 13.33
C TYR A 27 -3.98 7.53 12.54
N LEU A 28 -3.86 7.74 11.22
CA LEU A 28 -5.00 8.06 10.36
C LEU A 28 -6.01 6.91 10.28
N LEU A 29 -5.56 5.66 10.28
CA LEU A 29 -6.40 4.47 10.38
C LEU A 29 -7.17 4.47 11.70
N TYR A 30 -6.50 4.69 12.83
CA TYR A 30 -7.11 4.78 14.15
C TYR A 30 -8.21 5.84 14.19
N LEU A 31 -7.91 7.07 13.75
CA LEU A 31 -8.90 8.14 13.65
C LEU A 31 -10.08 7.78 12.74
N GLY A 32 -9.82 7.02 11.66
CA GLY A 32 -10.84 6.54 10.75
C GLY A 32 -11.83 5.57 11.41
N PHE A 33 -11.34 4.65 12.25
CA PHE A 33 -12.17 3.73 13.01
C PHE A 33 -12.95 4.42 14.13
N GLU A 34 -12.33 5.37 14.83
CA GLU A 34 -13.04 6.21 15.81
C GLU A 34 -14.21 6.98 15.16
N ARG A 35 -13.98 7.56 13.98
CA ARG A 35 -15.05 8.22 13.20
C ARG A 35 -16.14 7.24 12.76
N TYR A 36 -15.76 6.05 12.31
CA TYR A 36 -16.73 5.01 11.96
C TYR A 36 -17.66 4.67 13.13
N LYS A 37 -17.08 4.48 14.33
CA LYS A 37 -17.84 4.23 15.55
C LYS A 37 -18.82 5.38 15.83
N LEU A 38 -18.36 6.62 15.73
CA LEU A 38 -19.24 7.79 15.87
C LEU A 38 -20.38 7.80 14.83
N TYR A 39 -20.10 7.46 13.56
CA TYR A 39 -21.11 7.39 12.51
C TYR A 39 -22.15 6.29 12.76
N THR A 40 -21.75 5.19 13.39
CA THR A 40 -22.67 4.11 13.76
C THR A 40 -23.57 4.47 14.95
N GLU A 41 -23.05 5.23 15.91
CA GLU A 41 -23.77 5.63 17.13
C GLU A 41 -24.67 6.86 16.90
N MET A 42 -24.39 7.64 15.86
CA MET A 42 -25.14 8.84 15.53
C MET A 42 -26.56 8.52 15.06
N LYS A 43 -27.54 9.28 15.56
CA LYS A 43 -28.93 9.22 15.08
C LYS A 43 -29.06 10.02 13.77
N TRP A 44 -29.27 9.31 12.67
CA TRP A 44 -29.48 9.92 11.36
C TRP A 44 -30.91 10.51 11.26
N PRO A 45 -31.08 11.77 10.80
CA PRO A 45 -32.38 12.38 10.61
C PRO A 45 -33.17 11.57 9.58
N THR A 46 -34.50 11.55 9.71
CA THR A 46 -35.43 10.88 8.79
C THR A 46 -35.30 9.35 8.64
N GLY A 47 -34.53 8.66 9.49
CA GLY A 47 -34.40 7.20 9.45
C GLY A 47 -33.59 6.67 8.26
N GLY A 48 -32.96 7.56 7.47
CA GLY A 48 -32.16 7.22 6.29
C GLY A 48 -30.74 6.81 6.65
N TYR A 49 -30.56 5.74 7.44
CA TYR A 49 -29.23 5.27 7.82
C TYR A 49 -28.44 4.79 6.57
N PRO A 50 -27.29 5.39 6.24
CA PRO A 50 -26.58 5.12 4.99
C PRO A 50 -25.72 3.85 5.08
N HIS A 51 -26.36 2.68 5.27
CA HIS A 51 -25.68 1.39 5.43
C HIS A 51 -24.63 1.14 4.34
N VAL A 52 -24.99 1.32 3.06
CA VAL A 52 -24.11 1.05 1.92
C VAL A 52 -22.84 1.91 1.96
N TRP A 53 -22.97 3.20 2.21
CA TRP A 53 -21.83 4.13 2.22
C TRP A 53 -20.93 3.89 3.42
N LEU A 54 -21.52 3.54 4.56
CA LEU A 54 -20.79 3.18 5.76
C LEU A 54 -20.02 1.85 5.58
N THR A 55 -20.61 0.88 4.87
CA THR A 55 -19.92 -0.36 4.46
C THR A 55 -18.75 -0.04 3.52
N ILE A 56 -18.94 0.80 2.51
CA ILE A 56 -17.86 1.21 1.60
C ILE A 56 -16.73 1.90 2.37
N TYR A 57 -17.07 2.79 3.31
CA TYR A 57 -16.10 3.46 4.17
C TYR A 57 -15.23 2.46 4.93
N ILE A 58 -15.84 1.52 5.65
CA ILE A 58 -15.09 0.55 6.46
C ILE A 58 -14.29 -0.43 5.59
N THR A 59 -14.81 -0.82 4.43
CA THR A 59 -14.07 -1.67 3.48
C THR A 59 -12.82 -0.96 2.97
N LEU A 60 -12.90 0.31 2.58
CA LEU A 60 -11.74 1.09 2.13
C LEU A 60 -10.67 1.21 3.23
N TYR A 61 -11.09 1.47 4.47
CA TYR A 61 -10.19 1.52 5.63
C TYR A 61 -9.60 0.13 5.96
N ALA A 62 -10.38 -0.95 5.84
CA ALA A 62 -9.91 -2.30 6.06
C ALA A 62 -8.84 -2.72 5.03
N VAL A 63 -9.01 -2.34 3.75
CA VAL A 63 -8.01 -2.58 2.69
C VAL A 63 -6.68 -1.86 2.96
N CYS A 64 -6.68 -0.74 3.68
CA CYS A 64 -5.47 -0.02 4.05
C CYS A 64 -4.58 -0.82 5.04
N ILE A 65 -5.11 -1.79 5.78
CA ILE A 65 -4.35 -2.64 6.70
C ILE A 65 -3.33 -3.53 5.95
N PRO A 66 -3.74 -4.40 5.00
CA PRO A 66 -2.78 -5.19 4.23
C PRO A 66 -1.86 -4.33 3.37
N LEU A 67 -2.34 -3.20 2.83
CA LEU A 67 -1.48 -2.24 2.13
C LEU A 67 -0.36 -1.69 3.03
N SER A 68 -0.66 -1.41 4.31
CA SER A 68 0.36 -0.96 5.28
C SER A 68 1.41 -2.04 5.55
N LEU A 69 1.00 -3.32 5.62
CA LEU A 69 1.94 -4.44 5.77
C LEU A 69 2.85 -4.62 4.55
N LEU A 70 2.28 -4.46 3.35
CA LEU A 70 3.05 -4.48 2.10
C LEU A 70 4.02 -3.29 2.03
N PHE A 71 3.57 -2.10 2.42
CA PHE A 71 4.41 -0.91 2.49
C PHE A 71 5.59 -1.09 3.45
N PHE A 72 5.33 -1.64 4.65
CA PHE A 72 6.39 -2.02 5.59
C PHE A 72 7.39 -2.98 4.94
N SER A 73 6.88 -4.05 4.31
CA SER A 73 7.73 -5.09 3.71
C SER A 73 8.64 -4.53 2.62
N PHE A 74 8.10 -3.71 1.69
CA PHE A 74 8.88 -3.13 0.59
C PHE A 74 9.72 -1.91 1.01
N GLY A 75 9.38 -1.25 2.10
CA GLY A 75 10.13 -0.12 2.63
C GLY A 75 11.34 -0.54 3.45
N PHE A 76 11.19 -1.57 4.29
CA PHE A 76 12.27 -2.10 5.14
C PHE A 76 13.22 -3.03 4.41
N PHE A 77 12.69 -3.93 3.57
CA PHE A 77 13.49 -4.89 2.82
C PHE A 77 13.63 -4.43 1.37
N LYS A 78 14.82 -4.64 0.78
CA LYS A 78 15.02 -4.48 -0.66
C LYS A 78 14.03 -5.39 -1.40
N SER A 79 13.18 -4.78 -2.20
CA SER A 79 12.06 -5.43 -2.90
C SER A 79 12.47 -6.08 -4.22
N GLY A 80 13.66 -5.74 -4.73
CA GLY A 80 14.12 -6.09 -6.06
C GLY A 80 13.52 -5.22 -7.16
N ASN A 81 12.80 -4.15 -6.81
CA ASN A 81 12.36 -3.10 -7.72
C ASN A 81 13.45 -2.02 -7.79
N ILE A 82 14.04 -1.83 -8.98
CA ILE A 82 15.18 -0.93 -9.18
C ILE A 82 14.81 0.51 -8.79
N ALA A 83 13.59 0.95 -9.13
CA ALA A 83 13.11 2.29 -8.82
C ALA A 83 12.81 2.50 -7.34
N GLY A 84 12.33 1.45 -6.64
CA GLY A 84 12.04 1.51 -5.21
C GLY A 84 13.28 1.40 -4.31
N ASP A 85 14.28 0.63 -4.76
CA ASP A 85 15.50 0.33 -4.01
C ASP A 85 16.65 1.32 -4.31
N ASN A 86 16.44 2.31 -5.19
CA ASN A 86 17.42 3.31 -5.65
C ASN A 86 18.74 2.69 -6.16
N GLU A 87 18.65 1.51 -6.79
CA GLU A 87 19.83 0.82 -7.32
C GLU A 87 20.29 1.45 -8.63
N LYS A 88 21.60 1.71 -8.76
CA LYS A 88 22.18 2.20 -10.01
C LYS A 88 22.14 1.09 -11.06
N LEU A 89 21.60 1.38 -12.25
CA LEU A 89 21.49 0.43 -13.37
C LEU A 89 22.80 -0.25 -13.77
N ALA A 90 23.95 0.42 -13.52
CA ALA A 90 25.29 -0.07 -13.85
C ALA A 90 25.95 -0.87 -12.72
N ASP A 91 25.40 -0.82 -11.50
CA ASP A 91 26.01 -1.50 -10.35
C ASP A 91 25.48 -2.94 -10.28
N ARG A 92 26.40 -3.90 -10.38
CA ARG A 92 26.07 -5.33 -10.44
C ARG A 92 26.04 -5.91 -9.03
N GLU A 93 25.30 -5.28 -8.12
CA GLU A 93 25.06 -5.84 -6.79
C GLU A 93 24.29 -7.18 -6.91
N ASP A 94 24.62 -8.14 -6.05
CA ASP A 94 23.91 -9.42 -5.93
C ASP A 94 22.42 -9.15 -5.71
N ARG A 95 21.60 -9.43 -6.71
CA ARG A 95 20.17 -9.08 -6.69
C ARG A 95 19.45 -9.92 -5.65
N VAL A 96 18.48 -9.32 -4.94
CA VAL A 96 17.65 -10.03 -3.94
C VAL A 96 16.90 -11.22 -4.52
N ILE A 97 16.56 -11.14 -5.82
CA ILE A 97 15.90 -12.22 -6.58
C ILE A 97 16.86 -12.72 -7.65
N GLU A 98 17.61 -13.77 -7.34
CA GLU A 98 18.39 -14.54 -8.31
C GLU A 98 17.58 -15.72 -8.82
N LEU A 99 17.28 -15.72 -10.11
CA LEU A 99 16.81 -16.91 -10.80
C LEU A 99 18.07 -17.67 -11.22
N SER A 100 18.24 -18.90 -10.72
CA SER A 100 19.34 -19.76 -11.16
C SER A 100 19.27 -19.89 -12.68
N ALA A 101 20.30 -19.43 -13.40
CA ALA A 101 20.41 -19.66 -14.82
C ALA A 101 20.43 -21.19 -15.04
N ASN A 102 19.48 -21.71 -15.81
CA ASN A 102 19.51 -23.12 -16.17
C ASN A 102 20.79 -23.39 -16.99
N ARG A 103 21.38 -24.58 -16.86
CA ARG A 103 22.69 -25.01 -17.43
C ARG A 103 22.85 -24.79 -18.96
N ARG A 104 21.78 -24.39 -19.67
CA ARG A 104 21.73 -24.15 -21.12
C ARG A 104 21.64 -22.67 -21.54
N GLY A 105 21.70 -21.71 -20.62
CA GLY A 105 21.67 -20.27 -20.96
C GLY A 105 20.35 -19.76 -21.55
N GLN A 106 19.34 -20.61 -21.75
CA GLN A 106 18.01 -20.22 -22.21
C GLN A 106 17.21 -19.55 -21.09
N LYS A 107 16.97 -18.24 -21.22
CA LYS A 107 16.00 -17.47 -20.44
C LYS A 107 14.59 -17.72 -20.98
N SER A 108 14.05 -18.93 -20.81
CA SER A 108 12.73 -19.28 -21.33
C SER A 108 11.65 -19.21 -20.25
N GLY A 109 10.64 -18.35 -20.47
CA GLY A 109 9.34 -18.45 -19.77
C GLY A 109 8.70 -17.12 -19.35
N CYS A 110 7.38 -17.16 -19.14
CA CYS A 110 6.54 -16.11 -18.54
C CYS A 110 7.17 -15.50 -17.27
N LEU A 111 7.85 -16.32 -16.47
CA LEU A 111 8.57 -15.90 -15.25
C LEU A 111 9.66 -14.85 -15.51
N HIS A 112 10.33 -14.87 -16.66
CA HIS A 112 11.33 -13.85 -16.99
C HIS A 112 10.67 -12.52 -17.35
N THR A 113 9.56 -12.55 -18.08
CA THR A 113 8.76 -11.36 -18.42
C THR A 113 8.14 -10.74 -17.16
N VAL A 114 7.57 -11.56 -16.28
CA VAL A 114 7.02 -11.11 -14.98
C VAL A 114 8.12 -10.51 -14.11
N LYS A 115 9.29 -11.15 -14.03
CA LYS A 115 10.44 -10.58 -13.30
C LYS A 115 10.92 -9.26 -13.91
N SER A 116 11.02 -9.18 -15.23
CA SER A 116 11.45 -7.96 -15.91
C SER A 116 10.45 -6.82 -15.70
N CYS A 117 9.15 -7.11 -15.78
CA CYS A 117 8.09 -6.16 -15.46
C CYS A 117 8.16 -5.72 -13.98
N TRP A 118 8.42 -6.64 -13.06
CA TRP A 118 8.58 -6.35 -11.63
C TRP A 118 9.78 -5.42 -11.35
N GLN A 119 10.91 -5.69 -12.00
CA GLN A 119 12.15 -4.91 -11.83
C GLN A 119 12.04 -3.48 -12.36
N HIS A 120 11.24 -3.28 -13.40
CA HIS A 120 11.00 -1.97 -14.04
C HIS A 120 9.67 -1.32 -13.62
N SER A 121 8.98 -1.89 -12.62
CA SER A 121 7.78 -1.30 -12.06
C SER A 121 8.11 0.07 -11.46
N PRO A 122 7.18 1.03 -11.44
CA PRO A 122 7.38 2.29 -10.73
C PRO A 122 7.65 2.02 -9.24
N PRO A 123 8.14 3.01 -8.49
CA PRO A 123 8.59 2.79 -7.12
C PRO A 123 7.42 2.33 -6.22
N MET A 124 7.45 1.05 -5.86
CA MET A 124 6.32 0.32 -5.24
C MET A 124 5.91 0.89 -3.88
N PRO A 125 6.84 1.21 -2.95
CA PRO A 125 6.46 1.83 -1.67
C PRO A 125 5.67 3.13 -1.87
N GLN A 126 6.10 3.97 -2.80
CA GLN A 126 5.47 5.26 -3.10
C GLN A 126 4.09 5.06 -3.74
N GLN A 127 3.93 4.08 -4.63
CA GLN A 127 2.62 3.72 -5.18
C GLN A 127 1.66 3.25 -4.09
N ILE A 128 2.10 2.35 -3.21
CA ILE A 128 1.26 1.83 -2.13
C ILE A 128 0.85 2.97 -1.19
N HIS A 129 1.76 3.87 -0.86
CA HIS A 129 1.46 5.05 -0.05
C HIS A 129 0.38 5.91 -0.72
N VAL A 130 0.52 6.25 -2.01
CA VAL A 130 -0.47 7.05 -2.74
C VAL A 130 -1.84 6.35 -2.80
N VAL A 131 -1.87 5.04 -3.08
CA VAL A 131 -3.11 4.27 -3.12
C VAL A 131 -3.78 4.26 -1.75
N THR A 132 -3.01 4.08 -0.67
CA THR A 132 -3.55 4.08 0.69
C THR A 132 -4.13 5.45 1.07
N ALA A 133 -3.43 6.53 0.73
CA ALA A 133 -3.91 7.90 0.94
C ALA A 133 -5.20 8.18 0.13
N LEU A 134 -5.26 7.73 -1.12
CA LEU A 134 -6.44 7.87 -1.97
C LEU A 134 -7.63 7.12 -1.38
N CYS A 135 -7.44 5.86 -0.94
CA CYS A 135 -8.50 5.07 -0.32
C CYS A 135 -9.09 5.77 0.91
N GLN A 136 -8.24 6.31 1.79
CA GLN A 136 -8.69 7.05 2.98
C GLN A 136 -9.41 8.35 2.63
N LEU A 137 -8.89 9.11 1.66
CA LEU A 137 -9.49 10.38 1.23
C LEU A 137 -10.85 10.16 0.58
N VAL A 138 -10.96 9.18 -0.31
CA VAL A 138 -12.24 8.80 -0.96
C VAL A 138 -13.25 8.34 0.08
N ALA A 139 -12.84 7.51 1.04
CA ALA A 139 -13.72 7.07 2.12
C ALA A 139 -14.30 8.27 2.90
N GLN A 140 -13.45 9.22 3.29
CA GLN A 140 -13.89 10.44 3.98
C GLN A 140 -14.84 11.28 3.12
N GLN A 141 -14.54 11.43 1.83
CA GLN A 141 -15.37 12.23 0.93
C GLN A 141 -16.78 11.65 0.77
N PHE A 142 -16.93 10.32 0.75
CA PHE A 142 -18.25 9.69 0.72
C PHE A 142 -19.07 10.03 1.96
N MET A 143 -18.47 9.97 3.15
CA MET A 143 -19.19 10.28 4.39
C MET A 143 -19.56 11.77 4.46
N ILE A 144 -18.67 12.68 4.06
CA ILE A 144 -18.97 14.11 3.99
C ILE A 144 -20.14 14.37 3.04
N ALA A 145 -20.16 13.73 1.87
CA ALA A 145 -21.28 13.85 0.93
C ALA A 145 -22.61 13.35 1.54
N GLN A 146 -22.57 12.30 2.37
CA GLN A 146 -23.76 11.84 3.10
C GLN A 146 -24.21 12.85 4.17
N PHE A 147 -23.29 13.51 4.87
CA PHE A 147 -23.62 14.56 5.83
C PHE A 147 -24.31 15.75 5.16
N CYS A 148 -23.80 16.22 4.02
CA CYS A 148 -24.45 17.28 3.24
C CYS A 148 -25.84 16.84 2.74
N ARG A 149 -25.98 15.62 2.22
CA ARG A 149 -27.25 15.11 1.71
C ARG A 149 -28.35 15.04 2.78
N HIS A 150 -27.99 14.74 4.03
CA HIS A 150 -28.94 14.63 5.14
C HIS A 150 -29.02 15.91 5.98
N GLY A 151 -28.43 17.03 5.53
CA GLY A 151 -28.56 18.34 6.17
C GLY A 151 -27.84 18.48 7.51
N PHE A 152 -26.81 17.66 7.78
CA PHE A 152 -25.96 17.81 8.95
C PHE A 152 -24.94 18.94 8.83
N VAL A 153 -24.64 19.36 7.59
CA VAL A 153 -23.72 20.43 7.24
C VAL A 153 -24.47 21.34 6.27
N ASN A 154 -24.71 22.60 6.68
CA ASN A 154 -25.21 23.68 5.82
C ASN A 154 -24.05 24.35 5.08
#